data_AF-A0A1S3JHK8-F1
#
_entry.id   AF-A0A1S3JHK8-F1
#
_cell.length_a   1.000
_cell.length_b   1.000
_cell.length_c   1.000
_cell.angle_alpha   90.00
_cell.angle_beta   90.00
_cell.angle_gamma   90.00
#
_symmetry.space_group_name_H-M   'P 1'
#
loop_
_entity.id
_entity.type
_entity.pdbx_description
1 polymer ?
#
loop_
_entity_poly.entity_id
_entity_poly.type
_entity_poly.pdbx_seq_one_letter_code
_entity_poly.pdbx_strand_id
1 'polypeptide(L)'
;METTEQVPSDSSGVKTENHSQDEKSVEEISGWLHKRSKLSRKWCKKWCLLYKTDLLYGDQPEDQNKIPRAKMKAVSLVGAEIAESDIDNKINGFSIKPKGKKRTFYFCADTAQEQINWMEAICLAKISNRTTDNSEACVIQ
;
A
#
# COMPACT_ATOMS: atom_id res chain seq x y z
N MET A 1 19.76 60.26 -38.65
CA MET A 1 19.90 58.90 -38.05
C MET A 1 19.85 59.09 -36.53
N GLU A 2 18.71 59.29 -35.87
CA GLU A 2 17.37 58.67 -36.06
C GLU A 2 17.50 57.14 -36.14
N THR A 3 16.80 56.34 -35.32
CA THR A 3 15.40 56.45 -34.80
C THR A 3 15.35 55.86 -33.38
N THR A 4 14.82 56.51 -32.33
CA THR A 4 13.42 56.53 -31.83
C THR A 4 12.78 55.17 -31.49
N GLU A 5 12.23 55.11 -30.26
CA GLU A 5 11.24 54.16 -29.67
C GLU A 5 11.63 52.67 -29.43
N GLN A 6 11.03 51.91 -28.49
CA GLN A 6 9.96 52.20 -27.49
C GLN A 6 10.17 51.39 -26.18
N VAL A 7 9.40 51.70 -25.10
CA VAL A 7 9.00 50.72 -24.05
C VAL A 7 7.54 50.34 -24.25
N PRO A 8 7.17 49.09 -23.92
CA PRO A 8 5.99 48.92 -23.07
C PRO A 8 6.17 47.90 -21.94
N SER A 9 5.48 48.18 -20.85
CA SER A 9 5.16 47.25 -19.76
C SER A 9 4.23 46.14 -20.22
N ASP A 10 4.37 44.93 -19.65
CA ASP A 10 3.18 44.14 -19.36
C ASP A 10 3.32 43.35 -18.04
N SER A 11 2.19 43.18 -17.35
CA SER A 11 2.06 42.48 -16.08
C SER A 11 1.34 41.15 -16.32
N SER A 12 1.94 40.02 -15.96
CA SER A 12 1.15 38.82 -15.67
C SER A 12 1.95 37.69 -15.02
N GLY A 13 1.27 36.98 -14.12
CA GLY A 13 1.58 35.57 -13.89
C GLY A 13 2.65 35.26 -12.84
N VAL A 14 2.40 35.62 -11.58
CA VAL A 14 2.81 34.72 -10.49
C VAL A 14 2.07 33.41 -10.69
N LYS A 15 2.69 32.46 -11.41
CA LYS A 15 2.25 31.07 -11.40
C LYS A 15 2.67 30.46 -10.07
N THR A 16 1.80 30.66 -9.07
CA THR A 16 1.72 29.79 -7.92
C THR A 16 1.31 28.40 -8.42
N GLU A 17 2.28 27.65 -8.92
CA GLU A 17 2.13 26.20 -9.05
C GLU A 17 2.14 25.65 -7.64
N ASN A 18 0.94 25.67 -7.04
CA ASN A 18 0.56 24.86 -5.90
C ASN A 18 0.71 23.41 -6.34
N HIS A 19 1.94 22.90 -6.28
CA HIS A 19 2.17 21.48 -6.13
C HIS A 19 1.65 21.15 -4.74
N SER A 20 0.36 20.79 -4.71
CA SER A 20 -0.30 20.22 -3.56
C SER A 20 0.66 19.23 -2.94
N GLN A 21 1.01 19.46 -1.67
CA GLN A 21 1.78 18.49 -0.91
C GLN A 21 0.84 17.32 -0.64
N ASP A 22 0.69 16.44 -1.64
CA ASP A 22 -0.03 15.19 -1.50
C ASP A 22 0.56 14.48 -0.28
N GLU A 23 -0.31 14.17 0.67
CA GLU A 23 0.09 13.55 1.93
C GLU A 23 1.01 12.37 1.62
N LYS A 24 2.17 12.34 2.26
CA LYS A 24 3.08 11.19 2.19
C LYS A 24 2.42 10.02 2.92
N SER A 25 1.47 9.38 2.23
CA SER A 25 0.75 8.21 2.67
C SER A 25 1.73 7.10 3.04
N VAL A 26 1.32 6.27 4.00
CA VAL A 26 2.11 5.13 4.49
C VAL A 26 2.67 4.36 3.28
N GLU A 27 4.00 4.35 3.16
CA GLU A 27 4.70 4.05 1.90
C GLU A 27 4.19 2.74 1.27
N GLU A 28 3.59 2.85 0.08
CA GLU A 28 2.93 1.74 -0.61
C GLU A 28 3.96 0.74 -1.13
N ILE A 29 4.35 -0.23 -0.29
CA ILE A 29 5.28 -1.27 -0.73
C ILE A 29 4.62 -2.23 -1.73
N SER A 30 5.36 -2.58 -2.77
CA SER A 30 4.93 -3.54 -3.78
C SER A 30 6.07 -4.45 -4.20
N GLY A 31 5.74 -5.65 -4.66
CA GLY A 31 6.74 -6.66 -4.98
C GLY A 31 6.12 -8.05 -5.19
N TRP A 32 6.95 -9.00 -5.57
CA TRP A 32 6.52 -10.38 -5.72
C TRP A 32 6.63 -11.17 -4.42
N LEU A 33 5.58 -11.92 -4.08
CA LEU A 33 5.60 -12.89 -2.98
C LEU A 33 5.11 -14.26 -3.47
N HIS A 34 5.64 -15.32 -2.89
CA HIS A 34 5.07 -16.65 -3.03
C HIS A 34 3.86 -16.79 -2.12
N LYS A 35 2.67 -16.98 -2.69
CA LYS A 35 1.42 -17.12 -1.92
C LYS A 35 0.87 -18.54 -2.00
N ARG A 36 0.52 -19.12 -0.85
CA ARG A 36 -0.09 -20.45 -0.75
C ARG A 36 -1.53 -20.48 -1.29
N SER A 37 -1.88 -21.52 -2.04
CA SER A 37 -3.24 -21.79 -2.51
C SER A 37 -4.10 -22.37 -1.38
N LYS A 38 -5.37 -21.95 -1.26
CA LYS A 38 -6.31 -22.50 -0.26
C LYS A 38 -6.65 -23.96 -0.56
N LEU A 39 -6.87 -24.31 -1.83
CA LEU A 39 -7.40 -25.60 -2.24
C LEU A 39 -6.27 -26.60 -2.52
N SER A 40 -5.36 -26.24 -3.42
CA SER A 40 -4.28 -27.12 -3.88
C SER A 40 -3.04 -27.13 -2.97
N ARG A 41 -2.97 -26.25 -1.96
CA ARG A 41 -1.79 -25.97 -1.10
C ARG A 41 -0.49 -25.57 -1.84
N LYS A 42 -0.44 -25.67 -3.17
CA LYS A 42 0.67 -25.19 -4.01
C LYS A 42 0.95 -23.72 -3.77
N TRP A 43 2.22 -23.36 -3.82
CA TRP A 43 2.71 -21.99 -3.77
C TRP A 43 2.82 -21.42 -5.18
N CYS A 44 2.36 -20.19 -5.38
CA CYS A 44 2.43 -19.48 -6.66
C CYS A 44 2.97 -18.08 -6.43
N LYS A 45 3.89 -17.61 -7.29
CA LYS A 45 4.35 -16.22 -7.27
C LYS A 45 3.17 -15.30 -7.63
N LYS A 46 2.96 -14.25 -6.84
CA LYS A 46 1.89 -13.26 -6.98
C LYS A 46 2.47 -11.87 -6.75
N TRP A 47 2.09 -10.93 -7.61
CA TRP A 47 2.37 -9.52 -7.34
C TRP A 47 1.53 -9.11 -6.14
N CYS A 48 2.15 -8.46 -5.17
CA CYS A 48 1.52 -7.96 -3.97
C CYS A 48 1.75 -6.44 -3.88
N LEU A 49 0.75 -5.73 -3.38
CA LEU A 49 0.76 -4.29 -3.16
C LEU A 49 0.08 -4.02 -1.82
N LEU A 50 0.78 -3.34 -0.91
CA LEU A 50 0.18 -2.79 0.29
C LEU A 50 -0.46 -1.44 -0.06
N TYR A 51 -1.79 -1.37 -0.02
CA TYR A 51 -2.54 -0.16 -0.34
C TYR A 51 -3.45 0.20 0.83
N LYS A 52 -3.16 1.33 1.49
CA LYS A 52 -3.85 1.77 2.73
C LYS A 52 -3.84 0.67 3.80
N THR A 53 -4.97 -0.01 4.01
CA THR A 53 -5.14 -1.09 5.00
C THR A 53 -5.56 -2.42 4.38
N ASP A 54 -5.33 -2.58 3.08
CA ASP A 54 -5.51 -3.82 2.34
C ASP A 54 -4.19 -4.30 1.72
N LEU A 55 -3.90 -5.60 1.84
CA LEU A 55 -2.88 -6.26 1.03
C LEU A 55 -3.55 -6.80 -0.24
N LEU A 56 -3.32 -6.14 -1.37
CA LEU A 56 -3.79 -6.55 -2.69
C LEU A 56 -2.83 -7.58 -3.29
N TYR A 57 -3.34 -8.60 -3.98
CA TYR A 57 -2.51 -9.54 -4.73
C TYR A 57 -3.11 -9.99 -6.08
N GLY A 58 -2.23 -10.21 -7.06
CA GLY A 58 -2.58 -10.53 -8.45
C GLY A 58 -1.54 -11.39 -9.18
N ASP A 59 -1.82 -11.70 -10.44
CA ASP A 59 -0.96 -12.55 -11.31
C ASP A 59 0.06 -11.75 -12.15
N GLN A 60 -0.06 -10.43 -12.18
CA GLN A 60 0.80 -9.50 -12.92
C GLN A 60 1.12 -8.28 -12.06
N PRO A 61 2.24 -7.59 -12.30
CA PRO A 61 2.53 -6.31 -11.66
C PRO A 61 1.57 -5.22 -12.15
N GLU A 62 1.41 -4.17 -11.33
CA GLU A 62 0.77 -2.93 -11.75
C GLU A 62 1.74 -2.12 -12.63
N ASP A 63 2.06 -2.68 -13.81
CA ASP A 63 2.41 -1.83 -14.96
C ASP A 63 1.24 -0.85 -15.13
N GLN A 64 1.54 0.44 -15.30
CA GLN A 64 0.58 1.56 -15.29
C GLN A 64 -0.66 1.40 -16.20
N ASN A 65 -0.67 0.40 -17.11
CA ASN A 65 -1.76 0.13 -18.04
C ASN A 65 -2.23 -1.35 -18.11
N LYS A 66 -1.84 -2.28 -17.21
CA LYS A 66 -2.14 -3.73 -17.39
C LYS A 66 -3.23 -4.34 -16.51
N ILE A 67 -3.28 -4.07 -15.20
CA ILE A 67 -4.37 -4.55 -14.33
C ILE A 67 -4.79 -3.44 -13.36
N PRO A 68 -6.03 -2.90 -13.46
CA PRO A 68 -6.56 -1.99 -12.44
C PRO A 68 -6.62 -2.67 -11.07
N ARG A 69 -6.30 -1.97 -9.98
CA ARG A 69 -6.38 -2.48 -8.59
C ARG A 69 -7.71 -3.18 -8.27
N ALA A 70 -8.82 -2.72 -8.86
CA ALA A 70 -10.14 -3.33 -8.76
C ALA A 70 -10.24 -4.81 -9.24
N LYS A 71 -9.28 -5.30 -10.02
CA LYS A 71 -9.20 -6.72 -10.45
C LYS A 71 -8.25 -7.57 -9.56
N MET A 72 -7.48 -6.94 -8.67
CA MET A 72 -6.66 -7.65 -7.68
C MET A 72 -7.53 -8.18 -6.54
N LYS A 73 -7.02 -9.18 -5.81
CA LYS A 73 -7.71 -9.76 -4.65
C LYS A 73 -7.20 -9.08 -3.38
N ALA A 74 -8.10 -8.49 -2.60
CA ALA A 74 -7.75 -7.85 -1.34
C ALA A 74 -7.69 -8.83 -0.15
N VAL A 75 -6.83 -8.53 0.82
CA VAL A 75 -6.81 -9.08 2.17
C VAL A 75 -6.83 -7.90 3.15
N SER A 76 -7.99 -7.67 3.78
CA SER A 76 -8.10 -6.59 4.75
C SER A 76 -7.26 -6.85 5.99
N LEU A 77 -6.45 -5.85 6.34
CA LEU A 77 -5.52 -5.88 7.45
C LEU A 77 -6.14 -5.30 8.73
N VAL A 78 -7.30 -4.63 8.63
CA VAL A 78 -7.98 -3.98 9.76
C VAL A 78 -8.28 -5.02 10.86
N GLY A 79 -7.54 -4.93 11.96
CA GLY A 79 -7.61 -5.88 13.07
C GLY A 79 -7.15 -7.31 12.74
N ALA A 80 -6.42 -7.52 11.63
CA ALA A 80 -5.89 -8.81 11.24
C ALA A 80 -4.74 -9.27 12.16
N GLU A 81 -4.71 -10.55 12.49
CA GLU A 81 -3.57 -11.19 13.14
C GLU A 81 -2.48 -11.45 12.09
N ILE A 82 -1.23 -11.20 12.45
CA ILE A 82 -0.04 -11.46 11.62
C ILE A 82 0.97 -12.17 12.49
N ALA A 83 1.61 -13.20 11.94
CA ALA A 83 2.69 -13.93 12.58
C ALA A 83 3.63 -14.52 11.53
N GLU A 84 4.89 -14.74 11.90
CA GLU A 84 5.81 -15.59 11.13
C GLU A 84 5.22 -16.99 10.92
N SER A 85 5.62 -17.67 9.85
CA SER A 85 5.12 -19.01 9.54
C SER A 85 6.11 -19.78 8.68
N ASP A 86 6.42 -20.99 9.11
CA ASP A 86 7.31 -21.98 8.48
C ASP A 86 6.55 -23.04 7.66
N ILE A 87 5.25 -22.80 7.39
CA ILE A 87 4.33 -23.82 6.87
C ILE A 87 4.76 -24.39 5.51
N ASP A 88 4.57 -25.70 5.32
CA ASP A 88 5.13 -26.48 4.20
C ASP A 88 6.68 -26.41 4.10
N ASN A 89 7.37 -26.19 5.23
CA ASN A 89 8.83 -25.99 5.31
C ASN A 89 9.32 -24.78 4.51
N LYS A 90 8.49 -23.72 4.38
CA LYS A 90 8.88 -22.46 3.74
C LYS A 90 9.47 -21.50 4.75
N ILE A 91 10.80 -21.33 4.68
CA ILE A 91 11.51 -20.22 5.33
C ILE A 91 11.02 -18.87 4.77
N ASN A 92 11.30 -17.78 5.48
CA ASN A 92 10.91 -16.41 5.11
C ASN A 92 9.39 -16.23 4.93
N GLY A 93 8.60 -17.07 5.62
CA GLY A 93 7.15 -17.13 5.52
C GLY A 93 6.43 -16.34 6.61
N PHE A 94 5.23 -15.86 6.27
CA PHE A 94 4.35 -15.18 7.20
C PHE A 94 2.88 -15.45 6.89
N SER A 95 2.04 -15.27 7.89
CA SER A 95 0.61 -15.52 7.84
C SER A 95 -0.19 -14.27 8.16
N ILE A 96 -1.35 -14.12 7.52
CA ILE A 96 -2.33 -13.05 7.77
C ILE A 96 -3.70 -13.68 7.97
N LYS A 97 -4.34 -13.42 9.10
CA LYS A 97 -5.70 -13.87 9.43
C LYS A 97 -6.59 -12.64 9.67
N PRO A 98 -7.39 -12.21 8.68
CA PRO A 98 -8.28 -11.05 8.82
C PRO A 98 -9.32 -11.21 9.93
N LYS A 99 -9.63 -10.10 10.62
CA LYS A 99 -10.57 -10.08 11.75
C LYS A 99 -11.90 -10.74 11.39
N GLY A 100 -12.36 -11.66 12.24
CA GLY A 100 -13.65 -12.36 12.06
C GLY A 100 -13.73 -13.29 10.84
N LYS A 101 -12.62 -13.57 10.13
CA LYS A 101 -12.60 -14.54 9.01
C LYS A 101 -11.95 -15.85 9.44
N LYS A 102 -12.55 -16.99 9.08
CA LYS A 102 -12.00 -18.34 9.29
C LYS A 102 -10.77 -18.67 8.41
N ARG A 103 -10.32 -17.75 7.55
CA ARG A 103 -9.31 -18.00 6.52
C ARG A 103 -8.01 -17.28 6.87
N THR A 104 -6.96 -18.06 7.12
CA THR A 104 -5.58 -17.59 7.11
C THR A 104 -5.03 -17.59 5.66
N PHE A 105 -4.25 -16.56 5.34
CA PHE A 105 -3.46 -16.42 4.12
C PHE A 105 -2.00 -16.64 4.49
N TYR A 106 -1.23 -17.28 3.61
CA TYR A 106 0.19 -17.53 3.82
C TYR A 106 0.98 -17.01 2.63
N PHE A 107 2.05 -16.29 2.94
CA PHE A 107 2.97 -15.65 2.03
C PHE A 107 4.40 -16.05 2.41
N CYS A 108 5.32 -15.96 1.45
CA CYS A 108 6.73 -16.28 1.59
C CYS A 108 7.50 -15.31 0.70
N ALA A 109 8.45 -14.60 1.28
CA ALA A 109 9.38 -13.76 0.56
C ALA A 109 10.56 -14.59 0.02
N ASP A 110 11.33 -14.04 -0.92
CA ASP A 110 12.50 -14.74 -1.46
C ASP A 110 13.70 -14.56 -0.50
N THR A 111 13.72 -13.51 0.32
CA THR A 111 14.72 -13.27 1.40
C THR A 111 14.11 -12.97 2.78
N ALA A 112 14.89 -13.13 3.85
CA ALA A 112 14.49 -12.77 5.22
C ALA A 112 14.30 -11.26 5.40
N GLN A 113 15.13 -10.42 4.73
CA GLN A 113 14.97 -8.97 4.77
C GLN A 113 13.64 -8.54 4.14
N GLU A 114 13.26 -9.12 3.00
CA GLU A 114 11.94 -8.87 2.40
C GLU A 114 10.80 -9.32 3.32
N GLN A 115 10.90 -10.48 3.98
CA GLN A 115 9.90 -10.94 4.95
C GLN A 115 9.70 -9.89 6.07
N ILE A 116 10.79 -9.40 6.66
CA ILE A 116 10.79 -8.36 7.70
C ILE A 116 10.13 -7.09 7.15
N ASN A 117 10.61 -6.55 6.03
CA ASN A 117 10.07 -5.34 5.41
C ASN A 117 8.55 -5.45 5.14
N TRP A 118 8.08 -6.59 4.62
CA TRP A 118 6.66 -6.84 4.41
C TRP A 118 5.88 -6.87 5.74
N MET A 119 6.37 -7.59 6.75
CA MET A 119 5.70 -7.69 8.04
C MET A 119 5.63 -6.34 8.77
N GLU A 120 6.70 -5.55 8.75
CA GLU A 120 6.77 -4.21 9.32
C GLU A 120 5.78 -3.25 8.64
N ALA A 121 5.80 -3.16 7.31
CA ALA A 121 4.90 -2.28 6.57
C ALA A 121 3.43 -2.64 6.79
N ILE A 122 3.09 -3.94 6.77
CA ILE A 122 1.72 -4.41 7.06
C ILE A 122 1.33 -4.10 8.53
N CYS A 123 2.26 -4.15 9.48
CA CYS A 123 2.02 -3.74 10.86
C CYS A 123 1.82 -2.22 11.01
N LEU A 124 2.58 -1.38 10.30
CA LEU A 124 2.40 0.07 10.28
C LEU A 124 1.03 0.46 9.67
N ALA A 125 0.68 -0.15 8.53
CA ALA A 125 -0.63 0.01 7.89
C ALA A 125 -1.82 -0.38 8.80
N LYS A 126 -1.62 -1.30 9.75
CA LYS A 126 -2.64 -1.65 10.76
C LYS A 126 -2.84 -0.60 11.84
N ILE A 127 -1.82 0.22 12.11
CA ILE A 127 -1.81 1.19 13.21
C ILE A 127 -2.36 2.55 12.75
N SER A 128 -2.07 2.96 11.51
CA SER A 128 -2.56 4.23 10.93
C SER A 128 -4.08 4.37 10.92
N ASN A 129 -4.83 3.26 10.93
CA ASN A 129 -6.29 3.25 11.01
C ASN A 129 -6.87 3.52 12.41
N ARG A 130 -6.04 3.88 13.41
CA ARG A 130 -6.49 4.15 14.81
C ARG A 130 -6.71 5.63 15.13
N THR A 131 -6.36 6.55 14.25
CA THR A 131 -6.39 8.01 14.50
C THR A 131 -7.60 8.74 13.90
N THR A 132 -8.55 8.03 13.30
CA THR A 132 -9.78 8.62 12.71
C THR A 132 -11.06 8.25 13.45
N ASP A 133 -10.97 7.86 14.73
CA ASP A 133 -12.11 7.52 15.57
C ASP A 133 -11.92 8.20 16.94
N ASN A 134 -13.00 8.82 17.47
CA ASN A 134 -13.06 9.58 18.74
C ASN A 134 -12.53 11.04 18.77
N SER A 135 -13.03 11.91 17.88
CA SER A 135 -13.14 13.37 18.17
C SER A 135 -14.58 13.85 17.96
N GLU A 136 -15.54 13.26 18.68
CA GLU A 136 -16.83 13.92 18.90
C GLU A 136 -16.64 15.08 19.88
N ALA A 137 -17.18 16.25 19.53
CA ALA A 137 -16.96 17.48 20.27
C ALA A 137 -17.64 17.44 21.64
N CYS A 138 -16.87 17.63 22.71
CA CYS A 138 -17.41 18.00 24.02
C CYS A 138 -17.82 19.48 23.98
N VAL A 139 -19.03 19.76 23.52
CA VAL A 139 -19.67 21.07 23.72
C VAL A 139 -20.18 21.13 25.15
N ILE A 140 -19.42 21.77 26.04
CA ILE A 140 -19.88 22.10 27.39
C ILE A 140 -20.81 23.31 27.27
N GLN A 141 -22.05 23.17 27.76
CA GLN A 141 -22.98 24.27 28.03
C GLN A 141 -22.82 24.77 29.47
#